data_AF-A0A3M5E2B4-F1
#
_entry.id   AF-A0A3M5E2B4-F1
#
_cell.length_a   1.000
_cell.length_b   1.000
_cell.length_c   1.000
_cell.angle_alpha   90.00
_cell.angle_beta   90.00
_cell.angle_gamma   90.00
#
_symmetry.space_group_name_H-M   'P 1'
#
loop_
_entity.id
_entity.type
_entity.pdbx_description
1 polymer ?
#
loop_
_entity_poly.entity_id
_entity_poly.type
_entity_poly.pdbx_seq_one_letter_code
_entity_poly.pdbx_strand_id
1 'polypeptide(L)' 'MPSIKLNPEVKDLFDFRFEDFELVGYEAHPHIKAPVAV' A
#
# COMPACT_ATOMS: atom_id res chain seq x y z
N MET A 1 9.40 1.24 -11.35
CA MET A 1 9.02 0.07 -10.54
C MET A 1 8.61 0.61 -9.17
N PRO A 2 7.36 0.40 -8.74
CA PRO A 2 6.92 0.88 -7.44
C PRO A 2 7.60 0.10 -6.31
N SER A 3 7.82 0.76 -5.19
CA SER A 3 8.42 0.18 -3.99
C SER A 3 7.57 0.54 -2.78
N ILE A 4 7.38 -0.41 -1.88
CA ILE A 4 6.72 -0.17 -0.59
C ILE A 4 7.82 0.03 0.46
N LYS A 5 7.80 1.16 1.14
CA LYS A 5 8.59 1.39 2.35
C LYS A 5 7.72 1.08 3.55
N LEU A 6 8.32 0.42 4.53
CA LEU A 6 7.70 0.16 5.83
C LEU A 6 8.43 0.99 6.88
N ASN A 7 7.69 1.44 7.89
CA ASN A 7 8.28 2.10 9.05
C ASN A 7 9.21 1.13 9.81
N PRO A 8 10.52 1.38 9.88
CA PRO A 8 11.47 0.51 10.57
C PRO A 8 11.37 0.57 12.10
N GLU A 9 10.60 1.52 12.65
CA GLU A 9 10.39 1.65 14.09
C GLU A 9 9.35 0.64 14.62
N VAL A 10 8.47 0.14 13.76
CA VAL A 10 7.49 -0.90 14.13
C VAL A 10 8.16 -2.27 14.07
N LYS A 11 8.17 -2.96 15.21
CA LYS A 11 8.85 -4.26 15.39
C LYS A 11 7.90 -5.43 15.64
N ASP A 12 6.60 -5.16 15.77
CA ASP A 12 5.55 -6.16 15.95
C ASP A 12 4.62 -6.19 14.74
N LEU A 13 4.23 -7.38 14.29
CA LEU A 13 3.37 -7.57 13.13
C LEU A 13 1.94 -7.03 13.35
N PHE A 14 1.47 -6.98 14.60
CA PHE A 14 0.12 -6.54 14.93
C PHE A 14 0.04 -5.03 15.22
N ASP A 15 1.17 -4.35 15.36
CA ASP A 15 1.23 -2.90 15.62
C ASP A 15 1.23 -2.06 14.33
N PHE A 16 1.37 -2.68 13.16
CA PHE A 16 1.34 -1.98 11.87
C PHE A 16 0.00 -1.28 11.63
N ARG A 17 0.10 0.01 11.31
CA ARG A 17 -1.03 0.84 10.88
C ARG A 17 -0.89 1.20 9.41
N PHE A 18 -1.97 1.69 8.83
CA PHE A 18 -1.97 2.13 7.43
C PHE A 18 -0.90 3.20 7.16
N GLU A 19 -0.63 4.04 8.14
CA GLU A 19 0.36 5.13 8.10
C GLU A 19 1.81 4.63 8.00
N ASP A 20 2.08 3.38 8.40
CA ASP A 20 3.43 2.80 8.39
C ASP A 20 3.85 2.27 7.01
N PHE A 21 2.94 2.31 6.04
CA PHE A 21 3.19 1.87 4.66
C PHE A 21 3.23 3.08 3.73
N GLU A 22 4.37 3.31 3.11
CA GLU A 22 4.54 4.36 2.11
C GLU A 22 4.79 3.73 0.74
N LEU A 23 3.94 4.07 -0.22
CA LEU A 23 4.07 3.62 -1.60
C LEU A 23 4.86 4.64 -2.41
N VAL A 24 6.11 4.32 -2.74
CA VAL A 24 7.03 5.21 -3.45
C VAL A 24 7.12 4.80 -4.92
N GLY A 25 6.97 5.77 -5.82
CA GLY A 25 7.13 5.53 -7.26
C GLY A 25 6.00 4.72 -7.90
N TYR A 26 4.79 4.79 -7.34
CA TYR A 26 3.60 4.21 -7.95
C TYR A 26 2.96 5.17 -8.94
N GLU A 27 3.10 4.84 -10.22
CA GLU A 27 2.38 5.47 -11.31
C GLU A 27 1.15 4.62 -11.64
N ALA A 28 -0.01 5.12 -11.21
CA ALA A 28 -1.27 4.46 -11.50
C ALA A 28 -1.74 4.83 -12.91
N HIS A 29 -2.11 3.81 -13.70
CA HIS A 29 -2.96 4.05 -14.86
C HIS A 29 -4.36 4.50 -14.42
N PRO A 30 -5.13 5.17 -15.29
CA PRO A 30 -6.50 5.55 -15.00
C PRO A 30 -7.31 4.37 -14.46
N HIS A 31 -8.06 4.59 -13.39
CA HIS A 31 -8.82 3.55 -12.73
C HIS A 31 -9.85 2.94 -13.68
N ILE A 32 -9.81 1.62 -13.86
CA ILE A 32 -10.78 0.88 -14.69
C ILE A 32 -11.84 0.30 -13.76
N LYS A 33 -13.07 0.82 -13.86
CA LYS A 33 -14.18 0.37 -13.03
C LYS A 33 -14.74 -0.95 -13.59
N ALA A 34 -14.56 -2.05 -12.86
CA ALA A 34 -15.18 -3.33 -13.14
C ALA A 34 -16.28 -3.63 -12.11
N PRO A 35 -17.44 -4.18 -12.51
CA PRO A 35 -18.47 -4.62 -11.57
C PRO A 35 -17.99 -5.86 -10.80
N VAL A 36 -18.22 -5.86 -9.48
CA VAL A 36 -18.02 -7.05 -8.65
C VAL A 36 -19.24 -7.95 -8.82
N ALA A 37 -19.03 -9.21 -9.22
CA ALA A 37 -20.08 -10.22 -9.19
C ALA A 37 -20.27 -10.72 -7.75
N VAL A 38 -21.53 -10.78 -7.30
CA VAL A 38 -21.95 -11.27 -5.98
C VAL A 38 -22.35 -12.73 -6.09
#